data_AF-A0A917PAD4-F1
#
_entry.id   AF-A0A917PAD4-F1
#
_cell.length_a   1.000
_cell.length_b   1.000
_cell.length_c   1.000
_cell.angle_alpha   90.00
_cell.angle_beta   90.00
_cell.angle_gamma   90.00
#
_symmetry.space_group_name_H-M   'P 1'
#
loop_
_entity.id
_entity.type
_entity.pdbx_description
1 polymer ?
#
loop_
_entity_poly.entity_id
_entity_poly.type
_entity_poly.pdbx_seq_one_letter_code
_entity_poly.pdbx_strand_id
1 'polypeptide(L)'
;MPTALEAIQRPVAQQLAQLQEYTASVLVMPNVTEVTDGQFRYLSLLASIYNGTPHRWRWTEATLEVPEEPAEAERIVALAIEAQAGTHTLVKVEAPMFLLGNRTYSIDHPIASTTHSIVLDSSVDPSALRSGDTFRLVPGEDDHATTAKVVDWTPGSIQFD
;
A
#
# COMPACT_ATOMS: atom_id res chain seq x y z
N MET A 1 -13.69 29.53 21.48
CA MET A 1 -12.71 29.08 20.47
C MET A 1 -12.19 27.75 20.96
N PRO A 2 -12.22 26.67 20.16
CA PRO A 2 -11.62 25.41 20.57
C PRO A 2 -10.13 25.63 20.85
N THR A 3 -9.59 24.97 21.87
CA THR A 3 -8.14 24.95 22.07
C THR A 3 -7.46 24.24 20.89
N ALA A 4 -6.19 24.54 20.61
CA ALA A 4 -5.41 23.85 19.56
C ALA A 4 -5.42 22.31 19.76
N LEU A 5 -5.58 21.86 21.02
CA LEU A 5 -5.71 20.47 21.39
C LEU A 5 -7.07 19.88 20.96
N GLU A 6 -8.18 20.58 21.22
CA GLU A 6 -9.53 20.14 20.78
C GLU A 6 -9.66 20.07 19.25
N ALA A 7 -8.94 20.96 18.55
CA ALA A 7 -8.92 21.00 17.10
C ALA A 7 -8.30 19.75 16.46
N ILE A 8 -7.39 19.05 17.16
CA ILE A 8 -6.76 17.81 16.67
C ILE A 8 -7.41 16.57 17.27
N GLN A 9 -7.85 16.63 18.53
CA GLN A 9 -8.50 15.50 19.21
C GLN A 9 -9.75 15.01 18.49
N ARG A 10 -10.62 15.94 18.09
CA ARG A 10 -11.91 15.59 17.48
C ARG A 10 -11.74 14.94 16.11
N PRO A 11 -10.93 15.48 15.17
CA PRO A 11 -10.68 14.82 13.89
C PRO A 11 -10.04 13.44 14.04
N VAL A 12 -9.08 13.27 14.95
CA VAL A 12 -8.46 11.95 15.20
C VAL A 12 -9.52 10.95 15.67
N ALA A 13 -10.35 11.32 16.64
CA ALA A 13 -11.41 10.45 17.15
C ALA A 13 -12.42 10.07 16.06
N GLN A 14 -12.81 11.03 15.22
CA GLN A 14 -13.75 10.81 14.12
C GLN A 14 -13.20 9.83 13.10
N GLN A 15 -11.94 9.99 12.70
CA GLN A 15 -11.30 9.13 11.70
C GLN A 15 -11.07 7.72 12.25
N LEU A 16 -10.64 7.57 13.50
CA LEU A 16 -10.54 6.25 14.14
C LEU A 16 -11.91 5.57 14.25
N ALA A 17 -12.96 6.31 14.62
CA ALA A 17 -14.32 5.75 14.68
C ALA A 17 -14.83 5.29 13.31
N GLN A 18 -14.49 6.00 12.23
CA GLN A 18 -14.81 5.58 10.85
C GLN A 18 -14.07 4.30 10.45
N LEU A 19 -12.81 4.16 10.86
CA LEU A 19 -12.00 2.99 10.53
C LEU A 19 -12.39 1.74 11.33
N GLN A 20 -13.05 1.91 12.49
CA GLN A 20 -13.40 0.81 13.40
C GLN A 20 -14.22 -0.32 12.74
N GLU A 21 -15.03 -0.02 11.72
CA GLU A 21 -15.80 -1.04 11.01
C GLU A 21 -14.95 -2.00 10.17
N TYR A 22 -13.72 -1.59 9.84
CA TYR A 22 -12.76 -2.34 9.04
C TYR A 22 -11.70 -3.06 9.88
N THR A 23 -11.82 -2.97 11.22
CA THR A 23 -10.85 -3.53 12.15
C THR A 23 -11.54 -4.49 13.14
N ALA A 24 -10.95 -5.66 13.34
CA ALA A 24 -11.35 -6.62 14.35
C ALA A 24 -10.97 -6.13 15.77
N SER A 25 -9.82 -5.45 15.89
CA SER A 25 -9.38 -4.85 17.14
C SER A 25 -10.07 -3.51 17.41
N VAL A 26 -10.31 -3.20 18.68
CA VAL A 26 -10.86 -1.90 19.08
C VAL A 26 -9.78 -0.82 18.93
N LEU A 27 -10.09 0.23 18.18
CA LEU A 27 -9.24 1.39 17.98
C LEU A 27 -9.40 2.34 19.16
N VAL A 28 -8.36 2.41 20.00
CA VAL A 28 -8.33 3.28 21.19
C VAL A 28 -7.69 4.62 20.83
N MET A 29 -8.17 5.71 21.43
CA MET A 29 -7.56 7.03 21.23
C MET A 29 -6.08 7.05 21.68
N PRO A 30 -5.16 7.57 20.85
CA PRO A 30 -3.77 7.77 21.23
C PRO A 30 -3.61 8.98 22.14
N ASN A 31 -2.41 9.15 22.70
CA ASN A 31 -2.01 10.44 23.22
C ASN A 31 -1.80 11.42 22.05
N VAL A 32 -2.76 12.33 21.85
CA VAL A 32 -2.75 13.27 20.72
C VAL A 32 -1.58 14.25 20.74
N THR A 33 -0.96 14.49 21.91
CA THR A 33 0.22 15.38 22.00
C THR A 33 1.46 14.76 21.37
N GLU A 34 1.45 13.44 21.15
CA GLU A 34 2.53 12.69 20.51
C GLU A 34 2.25 12.44 19.02
N VAL A 35 1.05 12.79 18.55
CA VAL A 35 0.68 12.61 17.14
C VAL A 35 1.35 13.68 16.30
N THR A 36 2.11 13.24 15.31
CA THR A 36 2.70 14.17 14.34
C THR A 36 1.72 14.50 13.21
N ASP A 37 1.92 15.64 12.55
CA ASP A 37 1.12 16.01 11.38
C ASP A 37 1.18 14.96 10.26
N GLY A 38 2.33 14.29 10.10
CA GLY A 38 2.50 13.21 9.12
C GLY A 38 1.62 12.01 9.42
N GLN A 39 1.58 11.59 10.69
CA GLN A 39 0.71 10.50 11.14
C GLN A 39 -0.78 10.87 10.99
N PHE A 40 -1.15 12.10 11.34
CA PHE A 40 -2.53 12.57 11.18
C PHE A 40 -2.96 12.65 9.71
N ARG A 41 -2.09 13.13 8.82
CA ARG A 41 -2.35 13.12 7.37
C ARG A 41 -2.53 11.70 6.85
N TYR A 42 -1.71 10.75 7.30
CA TYR A 42 -1.83 9.37 6.90
C TYR A 42 -3.11 8.71 7.42
N LEU A 43 -3.51 8.97 8.68
CA LEU A 43 -4.81 8.56 9.21
C LEU A 43 -5.98 9.13 8.37
N SER A 44 -5.90 10.42 8.04
CA SER A 44 -6.90 11.10 7.21
C SER A 44 -7.01 10.47 5.83
N LEU A 45 -5.87 10.12 5.24
CA LEU A 45 -5.80 9.44 3.96
C LEU A 45 -6.47 8.06 4.01
N LEU A 46 -6.13 7.24 5.01
CA LEU A 46 -6.75 5.93 5.17
C LEU A 46 -8.26 6.07 5.35
N ALA A 47 -8.72 6.95 6.24
CA ALA A 47 -10.16 7.21 6.42
C ALA A 47 -10.86 7.60 5.11
N SER A 48 -10.22 8.43 4.28
CA SER A 48 -10.74 8.81 2.96
C SER A 48 -10.84 7.61 1.99
N ILE A 49 -9.80 6.76 1.94
CA ILE A 49 -9.78 5.54 1.11
C ILE A 49 -10.89 4.59 1.54
N TYR A 50 -11.01 4.34 2.84
CA TYR A 50 -12.01 3.43 3.39
C TYR A 50 -13.44 3.96 3.19
N ASN A 51 -13.63 5.27 3.19
CA ASN A 51 -14.90 5.93 2.85
C ASN A 51 -15.17 6.02 1.33
N GLY A 52 -14.38 5.31 0.50
CA GLY A 52 -14.65 5.13 -0.92
C GLY A 52 -13.98 6.13 -1.86
N THR A 53 -13.04 6.95 -1.38
CA THR A 53 -12.27 7.86 -2.24
C THR A 53 -10.88 7.29 -2.52
N PRO A 54 -10.62 6.75 -3.72
CA PRO A 54 -9.29 6.23 -4.06
C PRO A 54 -8.26 7.36 -4.05
N HIS A 55 -7.03 7.04 -3.65
CA HIS A 55 -5.93 8.00 -3.67
C HIS A 55 -4.93 7.66 -4.78
N ARG A 56 -4.60 8.66 -5.61
CA ARG A 56 -3.67 8.52 -6.73
C ARG A 56 -2.35 9.20 -6.40
N TRP A 57 -1.25 8.46 -6.39
CA TRP A 57 0.08 8.94 -6.00
C TRP A 57 1.04 8.68 -7.16
N ARG A 58 2.19 9.35 -7.14
CA ARG A 58 3.25 9.04 -8.10
C ARG A 58 4.18 7.99 -7.52
N TRP A 59 4.68 7.10 -8.36
CA TRP A 59 5.71 6.13 -8.03
C TRP A 59 6.90 6.32 -8.96
N THR A 60 8.08 5.88 -8.51
CA THR A 60 9.34 6.12 -9.22
C THR A 60 10.01 4.83 -9.64
N GLU A 61 10.03 3.85 -8.74
CA GLU A 61 10.60 2.53 -9.00
C GLU A 61 9.99 1.50 -8.05
N ALA A 62 10.04 0.24 -8.45
CA ALA A 62 9.80 -0.92 -7.61
C ALA A 62 10.96 -1.91 -7.82
N THR A 63 11.57 -2.36 -6.74
CA THR A 63 12.65 -3.35 -6.78
C THR A 63 12.08 -4.71 -6.42
N LEU A 64 12.36 -5.70 -7.25
CA LEU A 64 11.99 -7.09 -7.04
C LEU A 64 13.26 -7.94 -6.94
N GLU A 65 13.20 -8.97 -6.12
CA GLU A 65 14.21 -10.01 -5.99
C GLU A 65 13.68 -11.28 -6.65
N VAL A 66 14.53 -11.97 -7.41
CA VAL A 66 14.24 -13.29 -7.96
C VAL A 66 14.44 -14.31 -6.83
N PRO A 67 13.39 -15.01 -6.37
CA PRO A 67 13.52 -15.92 -5.24
C PRO A 67 14.47 -17.08 -5.51
N GLU A 68 14.98 -17.70 -4.44
CA GLU A 68 15.78 -18.93 -4.54
C GLU A 68 14.95 -20.15 -4.89
N GLU A 69 13.65 -20.14 -4.56
CA GLU A 69 12.73 -21.23 -4.89
C GLU A 69 12.45 -21.25 -6.41
N PRO A 70 12.67 -22.38 -7.10
CA PRO A 70 12.62 -22.41 -8.57
C PRO A 70 11.27 -22.01 -9.19
N ALA A 71 10.14 -22.42 -8.61
CA ALA A 71 8.82 -22.11 -9.17
C ALA A 71 8.44 -20.64 -8.97
N GLU A 72 8.86 -20.03 -7.87
CA GLU A 72 8.78 -18.59 -7.63
C GLU A 72 9.71 -17.79 -8.53
N ALA A 73 10.95 -18.25 -8.70
CA ALA A 73 11.91 -17.64 -9.61
C ALA A 73 11.36 -17.57 -11.05
N GLU A 74 10.82 -18.68 -11.57
CA GLU A 74 10.21 -18.73 -12.90
C GLU A 74 9.06 -17.73 -13.05
N ARG A 75 8.20 -17.59 -12.02
CA ARG A 75 7.11 -16.61 -12.02
C ARG A 75 7.62 -15.17 -12.06
N ILE A 76 8.63 -14.85 -11.27
CA ILE A 76 9.20 -13.50 -11.22
C ILE A 76 9.96 -13.15 -12.50
N VAL A 77 10.66 -14.12 -13.12
CA VAL A 77 11.31 -13.93 -14.43
C VAL A 77 10.26 -13.73 -15.53
N ALA A 78 9.16 -14.50 -15.53
CA ALA A 78 8.07 -14.29 -16.48
C ALA A 78 7.47 -12.89 -16.36
N LEU A 79 7.27 -12.39 -15.13
CA LEU A 79 6.86 -11.02 -14.88
C LEU A 79 7.84 -9.98 -15.47
N ALA A 80 9.15 -10.21 -15.34
CA ALA A 80 10.15 -9.31 -15.94
C ALA A 80 10.04 -9.27 -17.48
N ILE A 81 9.77 -10.41 -18.12
CA ILE A 81 9.53 -10.50 -19.57
C ILE A 81 8.26 -9.75 -19.97
N GLU A 82 7.16 -9.92 -19.23
CA GLU A 82 5.90 -9.21 -19.49
C GLU A 82 6.01 -7.70 -19.26
N ALA A 83 6.77 -7.30 -18.23
CA ALA A 83 7.09 -5.90 -17.95
C ALA A 83 7.96 -5.29 -19.04
N GLN A 84 8.88 -6.04 -19.65
CA GLN A 84 9.63 -5.58 -20.82
C GLN A 84 8.71 -5.29 -22.02
N ALA A 85 7.63 -6.05 -22.17
CA ALA A 85 6.60 -5.79 -23.19
C ALA A 85 5.66 -4.63 -22.85
N GLY A 86 5.72 -4.07 -21.62
CA GLY A 86 4.90 -2.94 -21.18
C GLY A 86 3.42 -3.26 -21.01
N THR A 87 3.05 -4.54 -20.89
CA THR A 87 1.64 -4.99 -20.85
C THR A 87 1.16 -5.40 -19.47
N HIS A 88 2.07 -5.44 -18.49
CA HIS A 88 1.78 -5.96 -17.17
C HIS A 88 1.23 -4.86 -16.23
N THR A 89 0.34 -5.25 -15.32
CA THR A 89 -0.18 -4.40 -14.24
C THR A 89 0.28 -4.99 -12.92
N LEU A 90 0.95 -4.22 -12.07
CA LEU A 90 1.23 -4.66 -10.70
C LEU A 90 0.06 -4.31 -9.80
N VAL A 91 -0.29 -5.25 -8.95
CA VAL A 91 -1.23 -5.05 -7.86
C VAL A 91 -0.53 -5.46 -6.58
N LYS A 92 -0.39 -4.50 -5.65
CA LYS A 92 0.02 -4.77 -4.27
C LYS A 92 -1.21 -4.72 -3.38
N VAL A 93 -1.50 -5.81 -2.68
CA VAL A 93 -2.61 -5.89 -1.72
C VAL A 93 -2.01 -6.00 -0.32
N GLU A 94 -2.45 -5.17 0.62
CA GLU A 94 -1.93 -5.18 1.99
C GLU A 94 -3.00 -4.80 3.01
N ALA A 95 -2.87 -5.35 4.22
CA ALA A 95 -3.58 -4.87 5.40
C ALA A 95 -2.80 -3.67 5.99
N PRO A 96 -3.38 -2.45 6.02
CA PRO A 96 -2.65 -1.29 6.48
C PRO A 96 -2.26 -1.39 7.95
N MET A 97 -0.98 -1.12 8.24
CA MET A 97 -0.49 -0.87 9.59
C MET A 97 0.04 0.55 9.68
N PHE A 98 -0.34 1.28 10.73
CA PHE A 98 0.06 2.67 10.88
C PHE A 98 0.34 3.03 12.33
N LEU A 99 1.26 3.97 12.52
CA LEU A 99 1.61 4.54 13.82
C LEU A 99 0.85 5.85 14.01
N LEU A 100 0.26 6.04 15.19
CA LEU A 100 -0.39 7.29 15.60
C LEU A 100 -0.03 7.59 17.05
N GLY A 101 0.81 8.60 17.25
CA GLY A 101 1.52 8.81 18.52
C GLY A 101 2.51 7.67 18.77
N ASN A 102 2.38 7.02 19.93
CA ASN A 102 3.17 5.85 20.33
C ASN A 102 2.45 4.49 20.12
N ARG A 103 1.33 4.47 19.39
CA ARG A 103 0.51 3.28 19.18
C ARG A 103 0.49 2.85 17.73
N THR A 104 0.65 1.56 17.49
CA THR A 104 0.46 0.92 16.19
C THR A 104 -0.97 0.41 16.10
N TYR A 105 -1.61 0.69 14.97
CA TYR A 105 -2.95 0.23 14.62
C TYR A 105 -2.85 -0.62 13.36
N SER A 106 -3.74 -1.61 13.25
CA SER A 106 -3.91 -2.44 12.06
C SER A 106 -5.34 -2.33 11.57
N ILE A 107 -5.51 -2.27 10.26
CA ILE A 107 -6.80 -2.39 9.59
C ILE A 107 -6.83 -3.74 8.88
N ASP A 108 -7.75 -4.61 9.28
CA ASP A 108 -7.81 -5.98 8.78
C ASP A 108 -8.35 -6.06 7.35
N HIS A 109 -9.26 -5.15 7.02
CA HIS A 109 -9.74 -4.99 5.66
C HIS A 109 -8.58 -4.49 4.76
N PRO A 110 -8.35 -5.07 3.57
CA PRO A 110 -7.21 -4.69 2.75
C PRO A 110 -7.42 -3.44 1.90
N ILE A 111 -6.30 -2.79 1.58
CA ILE A 111 -6.17 -1.87 0.44
C ILE A 111 -5.42 -2.56 -0.70
N ALA A 112 -5.71 -2.15 -1.92
CA ALA A 112 -4.97 -2.54 -3.11
C ALA A 112 -4.39 -1.30 -3.80
N SER A 113 -3.11 -1.35 -4.13
CA SER A 113 -2.40 -0.34 -4.94
C SER A 113 -2.10 -0.93 -6.31
N THR A 114 -2.58 -0.27 -7.37
CA THR A 114 -2.46 -0.75 -8.75
C THR A 114 -1.63 0.21 -9.60
N THR A 115 -0.69 -0.32 -10.39
CA THR A 115 0.08 0.41 -11.41
C THR A 115 -0.09 -0.27 -12.76
N HIS A 116 -0.60 0.46 -13.76
CA HIS A 116 -0.99 -0.12 -15.06
C HIS A 116 0.10 -0.08 -16.13
N SER A 117 1.06 0.83 -16.01
CA SER A 117 2.11 1.01 -17.02
C SER A 117 3.47 0.83 -16.36
N ILE A 118 3.85 -0.43 -16.18
CA ILE A 118 5.17 -0.78 -15.66
C ILE A 118 6.08 -1.21 -16.80
N VAL A 119 7.36 -0.87 -16.69
CA VAL A 119 8.39 -1.27 -17.64
C VAL A 119 9.60 -1.80 -16.89
N LEU A 120 10.22 -2.84 -17.41
CA LEU A 120 11.51 -3.32 -16.91
C LEU A 120 12.60 -2.27 -17.18
N ASP A 121 13.43 -1.96 -16.20
CA ASP A 121 14.55 -1.03 -16.38
C ASP A 121 15.39 -1.48 -17.60
N SER A 122 15.66 -0.55 -18.51
CA SER A 122 16.35 -0.81 -19.79
C SER A 122 17.77 -1.41 -19.65
N SER A 123 18.37 -1.34 -18.46
CA SER A 123 19.66 -1.96 -18.16
C SER A 123 19.58 -3.46 -17.85
N VAL A 124 18.38 -4.02 -17.72
CA VAL A 124 18.15 -5.41 -17.33
C VAL A 124 17.79 -6.26 -18.55
N ASP A 125 18.51 -7.36 -18.77
CA ASP A 125 18.13 -8.42 -19.70
C ASP A 125 17.38 -9.52 -18.92
N PRO A 126 16.07 -9.69 -19.15
CA PRO A 126 15.27 -10.67 -18.40
C PRO A 126 15.71 -12.11 -18.65
N SER A 127 16.34 -12.42 -19.80
CA SER A 127 16.84 -13.76 -20.10
C SER A 127 18.11 -14.12 -19.33
N ALA A 128 18.77 -13.14 -18.73
CA ALA A 128 19.98 -13.30 -17.94
C ALA A 128 19.71 -13.39 -16.42
N LEU A 129 18.47 -13.14 -15.97
CA LEU A 129 18.10 -13.15 -14.56
C LEU A 129 18.23 -14.56 -13.94
N ARG A 130 18.77 -14.61 -12.72
CA ARG A 130 18.95 -15.82 -11.92
C ARG A 130 18.39 -15.62 -10.52
N SER A 131 18.16 -16.72 -9.82
CA SER A 131 17.82 -16.70 -8.39
C SER A 131 18.83 -15.87 -7.58
N GLY A 132 18.32 -15.02 -6.71
CA GLY A 132 19.06 -14.05 -5.91
C GLY A 132 19.37 -12.72 -6.62
N ASP A 133 19.09 -12.60 -7.93
CA ASP A 133 19.24 -11.32 -8.62
C ASP A 133 18.14 -10.34 -8.20
N THR A 134 18.46 -9.06 -8.28
CA THR A 134 17.46 -7.98 -8.11
C THR A 134 17.34 -7.20 -9.40
N PHE A 135 16.12 -6.79 -9.72
CA PHE A 135 15.84 -5.93 -10.86
C PHE A 135 14.84 -4.85 -10.50
N ARG A 136 14.81 -3.81 -11.32
CA ARG A 136 13.96 -2.64 -11.12
C ARG A 136 12.89 -2.56 -12.20
N LEU A 137 11.70 -2.22 -11.74
CA LEU A 137 10.58 -1.80 -12.56
C LEU A 137 10.43 -0.29 -12.41
N VAL A 138 10.13 0.39 -13.51
CA VAL A 138 9.95 1.83 -13.60
C VAL A 138 8.62 2.17 -14.27
N PRO A 139 8.10 3.39 -14.09
CA PRO A 139 6.98 3.89 -14.88
C PRO A 139 7.22 3.77 -16.39
N GLY A 140 6.19 3.30 -17.11
CA GLY A 140 6.10 3.38 -18.56
C GLY A 140 5.47 4.69 -19.00
N GLU A 141 4.26 4.61 -19.55
CA GLU A 141 3.47 5.75 -20.02
C GLU A 141 2.75 6.50 -18.89
N ASP A 142 2.52 5.86 -17.74
CA ASP A 142 1.87 6.44 -16.56
C ASP A 142 2.70 6.19 -15.29
N ASP A 143 3.04 7.25 -14.57
CA ASP A 143 3.81 7.25 -13.32
C ASP A 143 2.91 7.23 -12.08
N HIS A 144 1.62 6.92 -12.24
CA HIS A 144 0.70 6.91 -11.12
C HIS A 144 0.34 5.51 -10.64
N ALA A 145 0.26 5.38 -9.32
CA ALA A 145 -0.38 4.27 -8.63
C ALA A 145 -1.73 4.75 -8.08
N THR A 146 -2.73 3.88 -8.12
CA THR A 146 -4.02 4.13 -7.48
C THR A 146 -4.23 3.16 -6.34
N THR A 147 -4.44 3.69 -5.14
CA THR A 147 -4.72 2.92 -3.92
C THR A 147 -6.19 3.06 -3.55
N ALA A 148 -6.87 1.93 -3.38
CA ALA A 148 -8.29 1.87 -3.04
C ALA A 148 -8.58 0.73 -2.03
N LYS A 149 -9.72 0.82 -1.34
CA LYS A 149 -10.26 -0.28 -0.53
C LYS A 149 -10.75 -1.41 -1.44
N VAL A 150 -10.49 -2.66 -1.06
CA VAL A 150 -11.06 -3.83 -1.75
C VAL A 150 -12.55 -3.95 -1.41
N VAL A 151 -13.48 -3.98 -2.37
CA VAL A 151 -14.92 -3.91 -2.07
C VAL A 151 -15.50 -5.24 -1.59
N ASP A 152 -15.19 -6.34 -2.29
CA ASP A 152 -15.75 -7.68 -2.03
C ASP A 152 -14.79 -8.56 -1.21
N TRP A 153 -14.41 -8.09 -0.02
CA TRP A 153 -13.51 -8.83 0.87
C TRP A 153 -14.26 -9.51 2.02
N THR A 154 -13.80 -10.72 2.38
CA THR A 154 -14.21 -11.39 3.62
C THR A 154 -12.96 -11.85 4.38
N PRO A 155 -13.00 -11.93 5.73
CA PRO A 155 -11.84 -12.35 6.52
C PRO A 155 -11.27 -13.70 6.03
N GLY A 156 -9.97 -13.69 5.67
CA GLY A 156 -9.26 -14.87 5.16
C GLY A 156 -9.43 -15.14 3.66
N SER A 157 -10.19 -14.33 2.90
CA SER A 157 -10.34 -14.52 1.45
C SER A 157 -9.14 -14.07 0.63
N ILE A 158 -8.22 -13.33 1.25
CA ILE A 158 -6.94 -12.92 0.66
C ILE A 158 -5.85 -13.35 1.64
N GLN A 159 -4.89 -14.13 1.16
CA GLN A 159 -3.63 -14.35 1.86
C GLN A 159 -2.66 -13.27 1.39
N PHE A 160 -2.01 -12.64 2.36
CA PHE A 160 -0.95 -11.68 2.09
C PHE A 160 0.35 -12.47 2.18
N ASP A 161 0.95 -12.77 1.02
CA ASP A 161 2.27 -13.38 0.91
C ASP A 161 3.35 -12.30 1.07
#